data_AF-A0A0K3CV90-F1
#
_entry.id   AF-A0A0K3CV90-F1
#
_cell.length_a   1.000
_cell.length_b   1.000
_cell.length_c   1.000
_cell.angle_alpha   90.00
_cell.angle_beta   90.00
_cell.angle_gamma   90.00
#
_symmetry.space_group_name_H-M   'P 1'
#
loop_
_entity.id
_entity.type
_entity.pdbx_description
1 polymer ?
#
loop_
_entity_poly.entity_id
_entity_poly.type
_entity_poly.pdbx_seq_one_letter_code
_entity_poly.pdbx_strand_id
1 'polypeptide(L)'
;MPPSTRSSSASKASQKATPAPAKAAGGAKRRKSDAKEDEGKEATKPKKRKTSGKKGKEKAEEVVEAGRDVFSSLPMDLVLQICSDVDPGTLLAISQTSKSIRSTLIRKAAEPVWLAARRNFGMPDLQAEVDEPMYAYLVQGKACQICGTTRLKTEAEHELRVRACSKCMTANLRNASRIRKEMDDLHPLALEWCLSTPYSAAGNTRADEEHYFWVPEVAAVSDHLHAIDPPPKPEKEDDAQPEYSPNDDTELFREECRQRKVKVSADAATIFKYESRSLDENLAEERKKINDRFKQIQERLIAAGFAEQE
;
A
#
# COMPACT_ATOMS: atom_id res chain seq x y z
N MET A 1 -3.00 4.44 -1.47
CA MET A 1 -1.68 4.91 -0.98
C MET A 1 -1.62 4.66 0.51
N PRO A 2 -0.50 4.15 1.06
CA PRO A 2 -0.27 4.24 2.51
C PRO A 2 -0.36 5.72 2.95
N PRO A 3 -0.66 6.01 4.22
CA PRO A 3 -0.69 7.39 4.71
C PRO A 3 0.63 8.08 4.34
N SER A 4 0.52 9.14 3.55
CA SER A 4 1.66 9.82 2.93
C SER A 4 2.44 10.57 4.00
N THR A 5 3.68 10.17 4.27
CA THR A 5 4.63 11.04 4.97
C THR A 5 4.91 12.23 4.07
N ARG A 6 4.60 13.41 4.59
CA ARG A 6 4.85 14.70 3.94
C ARG A 6 6.35 14.95 4.06
N SER A 7 7.09 14.86 2.96
CA SER A 7 8.44 15.42 2.90
C SER A 7 8.48 16.48 1.79
N SER A 8 8.84 17.69 2.20
CA SER A 8 8.86 18.92 1.42
C SER A 8 9.90 18.86 0.31
N SER A 9 9.46 19.04 -0.94
CA SER A 9 10.32 19.15 -2.11
C SER A 9 11.03 20.50 -2.15
N ALA A 10 12.35 20.49 -1.99
CA ALA A 10 13.23 21.59 -2.43
C ALA A 10 13.56 21.44 -3.93
N SER A 11 13.52 22.57 -4.63
CA SER A 11 13.61 22.77 -6.07
C SER A 11 14.87 22.19 -6.72
N LYS A 12 14.75 21.51 -7.87
CA LYS A 12 15.88 21.22 -8.77
C LYS A 12 15.68 21.87 -10.13
N ALA A 13 16.60 22.76 -10.45
CA ALA A 13 16.68 23.55 -11.67
C ALA A 13 17.17 22.73 -12.87
N SER A 14 16.75 23.20 -14.04
CA SER A 14 16.98 22.68 -15.39
C SER A 14 18.44 22.83 -15.84
N GLN A 15 19.01 21.82 -16.50
CA GLN A 15 20.10 22.03 -17.46
C GLN A 15 19.87 21.22 -18.75
N LYS A 16 20.10 21.93 -19.85
CA LYS A 16 19.83 21.63 -21.25
C LYS A 16 21.16 21.27 -21.92
N ALA A 17 21.20 20.20 -22.71
CA ALA A 17 22.34 19.88 -23.58
C ALA A 17 21.90 19.85 -25.05
N THR A 18 22.65 20.55 -25.90
CA THR A 18 22.57 20.55 -27.36
C THR A 18 23.58 19.58 -27.98
N PRO A 19 23.41 19.13 -29.26
CA PRO A 19 24.09 17.93 -29.81
C PRO A 19 25.05 18.16 -31.01
N ALA A 20 25.69 17.05 -31.43
CA ALA A 20 26.30 16.69 -32.74
C ALA A 20 27.84 16.93 -32.94
N PRO A 21 28.59 16.18 -33.84
CA PRO A 21 28.12 15.53 -35.08
C PRO A 21 28.72 14.17 -35.59
N ALA A 22 27.89 13.50 -36.42
CA ALA A 22 28.06 12.79 -37.71
C ALA A 22 29.22 11.82 -38.10
N LYS A 23 28.85 10.64 -38.70
CA LYS A 23 29.14 10.19 -40.10
C LYS A 23 28.37 8.87 -40.43
N ALA A 24 27.50 8.85 -41.46
CA ALA A 24 27.62 8.27 -42.84
C ALA A 24 27.43 6.73 -42.91
N ALA A 25 26.71 6.08 -43.84
CA ALA A 25 26.26 6.35 -45.22
C ALA A 25 24.98 5.53 -45.54
N GLY A 26 24.01 6.00 -46.35
CA GLY A 26 23.88 5.76 -47.82
C GLY A 26 22.61 4.92 -48.11
N GLY A 27 21.74 5.14 -49.11
CA GLY A 27 21.59 6.16 -50.17
C GLY A 27 20.30 5.96 -50.99
N ALA A 28 19.92 7.03 -51.73
CA ALA A 28 19.13 7.15 -52.98
C ALA A 28 17.70 6.53 -53.10
N LYS A 29 16.63 7.20 -53.56
CA LYS A 29 16.37 8.05 -54.77
C LYS A 29 15.13 8.95 -54.47
N ARG A 30 15.13 10.30 -54.59
CA ARG A 30 14.91 11.20 -55.78
C ARG A 30 13.77 10.76 -56.73
N ARG A 31 12.74 11.56 -57.03
CA ARG A 31 12.66 12.88 -57.75
C ARG A 31 11.44 13.69 -57.22
N LYS A 32 11.47 14.99 -56.82
CA LYS A 32 11.73 16.30 -57.51
C LYS A 32 10.74 16.55 -58.66
N SER A 33 9.94 17.62 -58.74
CA SER A 33 10.16 19.10 -58.70
C SER A 33 8.78 19.78 -58.96
N ASP A 34 8.47 21.08 -58.77
CA ASP A 34 9.05 22.34 -58.25
C ASP A 34 7.84 23.34 -58.17
N ALA A 35 7.65 24.08 -57.07
CA ALA A 35 7.94 25.52 -56.87
C ALA A 35 6.82 26.54 -57.28
N LYS A 36 6.25 27.27 -56.30
CA LYS A 36 6.55 28.71 -56.02
C LYS A 36 5.76 29.25 -54.82
N GLU A 37 6.41 30.18 -54.12
CA GLU A 37 6.05 30.90 -52.89
C GLU A 37 4.99 32.00 -53.11
N ASP A 38 4.22 32.36 -52.07
CA ASP A 38 4.21 33.72 -51.47
C ASP A 38 3.36 33.76 -50.16
N GLU A 39 3.69 34.71 -49.30
CA GLU A 39 3.39 34.90 -47.88
C GLU A 39 1.91 35.09 -47.45
N GLY A 40 1.65 34.94 -46.14
CA GLY A 40 0.58 35.73 -45.49
C GLY A 40 -0.17 35.08 -44.30
N LYS A 41 0.28 35.39 -43.09
CA LYS A 41 -0.46 35.70 -41.85
C LYS A 41 -1.74 34.91 -41.43
N GLU A 42 -1.61 34.35 -40.21
CA GLU A 42 -2.45 34.63 -39.03
C GLU A 42 -3.78 33.86 -38.78
N ALA A 43 -3.73 33.09 -37.69
CA ALA A 43 -4.75 32.63 -36.73
C ALA A 43 -6.25 32.73 -37.07
N THR A 44 -6.96 31.59 -36.97
CA THR A 44 -8.40 31.56 -36.68
C THR A 44 -8.80 30.52 -35.62
N LYS A 45 -9.56 31.01 -34.63
CA LYS A 45 -10.18 30.31 -33.49
C LYS A 45 -11.25 29.29 -33.91
N PRO A 46 -11.56 28.26 -33.09
CA PRO A 46 -12.64 27.32 -33.37
C PRO A 46 -14.04 27.89 -33.06
N LYS A 47 -14.97 27.64 -33.98
CA LYS A 47 -16.39 28.05 -33.95
C LYS A 47 -17.21 27.25 -32.92
N LYS A 48 -17.89 27.97 -32.00
CA LYS A 48 -19.07 27.48 -31.27
C LYS A 48 -20.24 27.28 -32.24
N ARG A 49 -20.93 26.13 -32.18
CA ARG A 49 -22.24 25.93 -32.85
C ARG A 49 -23.37 25.81 -31.82
N LYS A 50 -24.46 26.49 -32.17
CA LYS A 50 -25.66 26.78 -31.40
C LYS A 50 -26.56 25.56 -31.21
N THR A 51 -27.24 25.57 -30.07
CA THR A 51 -28.49 24.88 -29.74
C THR A 51 -29.64 25.26 -30.68
N SER A 52 -30.41 24.27 -31.12
CA SER A 52 -31.80 24.46 -31.56
C SER A 52 -32.61 23.23 -31.14
N GLY A 53 -33.60 23.45 -30.28
CA GLY A 53 -34.51 22.41 -29.82
C GLY A 53 -35.54 22.02 -30.88
N LYS A 54 -36.07 20.80 -30.74
CA LYS A 54 -37.37 20.44 -31.31
C LYS A 54 -38.09 19.50 -30.34
N LYS A 55 -39.27 19.93 -29.91
CA LYS A 55 -40.26 19.16 -29.15
C LYS A 55 -40.70 17.95 -29.97
N GLY A 56 -40.71 16.78 -29.34
CA GLY A 56 -41.46 15.59 -29.74
C GLY A 56 -41.91 14.90 -28.45
N LYS A 57 -43.22 14.80 -28.27
CA LYS A 57 -43.90 14.20 -27.13
C LYS A 57 -44.11 12.72 -27.46
N GLU A 58 -43.75 11.83 -26.54
CA GLU A 58 -44.47 10.60 -26.14
C GLU A 58 -43.55 9.43 -25.74
N LYS A 59 -44.03 8.76 -24.68
CA LYS A 59 -43.52 7.58 -23.95
C LYS A 59 -42.32 7.84 -23.04
N ALA A 60 -42.66 8.19 -21.79
CA ALA A 60 -41.83 7.87 -20.64
C ALA A 60 -41.79 6.35 -20.49
N GLU A 61 -40.88 5.71 -21.23
CA GLU A 61 -40.23 4.51 -20.72
C GLU A 61 -39.39 4.97 -19.53
N GLU A 62 -39.64 4.36 -18.38
CA GLU A 62 -38.76 4.42 -17.23
C GLU A 62 -37.43 3.78 -17.65
N VAL A 63 -36.56 4.60 -18.26
CA VAL A 63 -35.14 4.30 -18.33
C VAL A 63 -34.68 4.35 -16.89
N VAL A 64 -34.65 3.19 -16.24
CA VAL A 64 -33.87 2.99 -15.02
C VAL A 64 -32.47 3.47 -15.39
N GLU A 65 -32.11 4.65 -14.90
CA GLU A 65 -30.81 5.27 -15.06
C GLU A 65 -29.79 4.35 -14.38
N ALA A 66 -29.34 3.32 -15.10
CA ALA A 66 -28.18 2.51 -14.77
C ALA A 66 -26.96 3.45 -14.86
N GLY A 67 -26.76 4.25 -13.82
CA GLY A 67 -25.77 5.31 -13.83
C GLY A 67 -25.89 6.37 -12.74
N ARG A 68 -26.95 6.40 -11.92
CA ARG A 68 -26.92 7.24 -10.72
C ARG A 68 -25.97 6.63 -9.69
N ASP A 69 -24.97 7.41 -9.32
CA ASP A 69 -24.15 7.16 -8.14
C ASP A 69 -25.03 7.33 -6.90
N VAL A 70 -25.80 6.27 -6.58
CA VAL A 70 -26.68 6.22 -5.41
C VAL A 70 -25.85 6.40 -4.14
N PHE A 71 -24.64 5.87 -4.11
CA PHE A 71 -23.76 5.94 -2.96
C PHE A 71 -23.37 7.39 -2.62
N SER A 72 -23.03 8.21 -3.63
CA SER A 72 -22.76 9.64 -3.42
C SER A 72 -24.02 10.48 -3.16
N SER A 73 -25.22 9.94 -3.40
CA SER A 73 -26.49 10.62 -3.08
C SER A 73 -26.98 10.38 -1.65
N LEU A 74 -26.39 9.40 -0.94
CA LEU A 74 -26.73 9.12 0.45
C LEU A 74 -26.19 10.21 1.40
N PRO A 75 -26.93 10.55 2.47
CA PRO A 75 -26.38 11.30 3.59
C PRO A 75 -25.12 10.61 4.15
N MET A 76 -24.13 11.41 4.55
CA MET A 76 -22.85 10.89 5.06
C MET A 76 -23.05 9.92 6.24
N ASP A 77 -24.02 10.16 7.11
CA ASP A 77 -24.26 9.29 8.27
C ASP A 77 -24.67 7.87 7.86
N LEU A 78 -25.49 7.73 6.80
CA LEU A 78 -25.85 6.41 6.25
C LEU A 78 -24.65 5.74 5.58
N VAL A 79 -23.80 6.52 4.90
CA VAL A 79 -22.55 6.01 4.32
C VAL A 79 -21.64 5.47 5.43
N LEU A 80 -21.49 6.19 6.54
CA LEU A 80 -20.67 5.76 7.67
C LEU A 80 -21.25 4.53 8.38
N GLN A 81 -22.58 4.43 8.49
CA GLN A 81 -23.26 3.24 9.03
C GLN A 81 -23.01 2.01 8.15
N ILE A 82 -23.14 2.13 6.82
CA ILE A 82 -22.79 1.04 5.90
C ILE A 82 -21.31 0.67 6.08
N CYS A 83 -20.43 1.68 6.20
CA CYS A 83 -19.00 1.49 6.40
C CYS A 83 -18.64 0.78 7.71
N SER A 84 -19.43 0.90 8.78
CA SER A 84 -19.18 0.18 10.04
C SER A 84 -19.58 -1.29 9.99
N ASP A 85 -20.36 -1.70 9.00
CA ASP A 85 -20.90 -3.06 8.88
C ASP A 85 -20.18 -3.92 7.81
N VAL A 86 -19.18 -3.36 7.12
CA VAL A 86 -18.35 -4.09 6.15
C VAL A 86 -17.02 -4.52 6.75
N ASP A 87 -16.34 -5.48 6.12
CA ASP A 87 -15.01 -5.90 6.58
C ASP A 87 -13.98 -4.77 6.42
N PRO A 88 -12.94 -4.71 7.27
CA PRO A 88 -11.96 -3.64 7.21
C PRO A 88 -11.24 -3.49 5.85
N GLY A 89 -11.09 -4.57 5.09
CA GLY A 89 -10.48 -4.60 3.77
C GLY A 89 -11.38 -3.97 2.71
N THR A 90 -12.67 -4.25 2.77
CA THR A 90 -13.70 -3.57 1.98
C THR A 90 -13.82 -2.11 2.38
N LEU A 91 -13.81 -1.79 3.68
CA LEU A 91 -13.78 -0.40 4.16
C LEU A 91 -12.56 0.36 3.63
N LEU A 92 -11.40 -0.30 3.63
CA LEU A 92 -10.17 0.22 3.04
C LEU A 92 -10.29 0.43 1.53
N ALA A 93 -10.95 -0.46 0.80
CA ALA A 93 -11.22 -0.27 -0.63
C ALA A 93 -12.19 0.90 -0.88
N ILE A 94 -13.27 1.01 -0.10
CA ILE A 94 -14.24 2.11 -0.16
C ILE A 94 -13.54 3.45 0.08
N SER A 95 -12.62 3.52 1.06
CA SER A 95 -11.82 4.73 1.33
C SER A 95 -10.93 5.18 0.16
N GLN A 96 -10.81 4.37 -0.90
CA GLN A 96 -9.98 4.65 -2.07
C GLN A 96 -10.78 4.93 -3.34
N THR A 97 -12.12 4.82 -3.32
CA THR A 97 -12.96 5.03 -4.50
C THR A 97 -13.22 6.49 -4.82
N SER A 98 -13.28 7.37 -3.80
CA SER A 98 -13.55 8.80 -4.00
C SER A 98 -12.73 9.69 -3.06
N LYS A 99 -12.44 10.92 -3.51
CA LYS A 99 -11.68 11.89 -2.71
C LYS A 99 -12.45 12.33 -1.46
N SER A 100 -13.77 12.49 -1.56
CA SER A 100 -14.62 12.90 -0.43
C SER A 100 -14.66 11.81 0.64
N ILE A 101 -14.97 10.57 0.27
CA ILE A 101 -14.99 9.42 1.18
C ILE A 101 -13.62 9.22 1.82
N ARG A 102 -12.54 9.26 1.02
CA ARG A 102 -11.17 9.17 1.54
C ARG A 102 -10.90 10.24 2.60
N SER A 103 -11.31 11.47 2.34
CA SER A 103 -11.06 12.59 3.25
C SER A 103 -11.82 12.48 4.56
N THR A 104 -12.92 11.72 4.60
CA THR A 104 -13.70 11.42 5.80
C THR A 104 -13.14 10.21 6.54
N LEU A 105 -13.02 9.06 5.87
CA LEU A 105 -12.69 7.78 6.51
C LEU A 105 -11.25 7.68 7.00
N ILE A 106 -10.29 8.42 6.43
CA ILE A 106 -8.88 8.33 6.86
C ILE A 106 -8.57 9.21 8.08
N ARG A 107 -9.49 10.11 8.48
CA ARG A 107 -9.27 10.97 9.65
C ARG A 107 -9.51 10.20 10.95
N LYS A 108 -8.84 10.65 12.02
CA LYS A 108 -9.06 10.16 13.39
C LYS A 108 -10.54 10.23 13.84
N ALA A 109 -11.29 11.22 13.36
CA ALA A 109 -12.73 11.32 13.64
C ALA A 109 -13.56 10.12 13.15
N ALA A 110 -13.08 9.35 12.17
CA ALA A 110 -13.74 8.15 11.66
C ALA A 110 -13.29 6.86 12.37
N GLU A 111 -12.39 6.94 13.36
CA GLU A 111 -11.91 5.79 14.13
C GLU A 111 -13.03 4.90 14.69
N PRO A 112 -14.15 5.43 15.23
CA PRO A 112 -15.25 4.58 15.71
C PRO A 112 -15.86 3.69 14.60
N VAL A 113 -15.86 4.15 13.34
CA VAL A 113 -16.38 3.38 12.19
C VAL A 113 -15.47 2.20 11.91
N TRP A 114 -14.16 2.42 11.90
CA TRP A 114 -13.19 1.34 11.70
C TRP A 114 -13.17 0.35 12.86
N LEU A 115 -13.26 0.84 14.09
CA LEU A 115 -13.33 0.01 15.28
C LEU A 115 -14.56 -0.89 15.27
N ALA A 116 -15.72 -0.36 14.88
CA ALA A 116 -16.94 -1.13 14.70
C ALA A 116 -16.78 -2.19 13.61
N ALA A 117 -16.30 -1.81 12.42
CA ALA A 117 -16.02 -2.74 11.32
C ALA A 117 -15.07 -3.87 11.74
N ARG A 118 -13.98 -3.54 12.44
CA ARG A 118 -13.01 -4.50 12.94
C ARG A 118 -13.64 -5.51 13.92
N ARG A 119 -14.39 -5.01 14.90
CA ARG A 119 -15.04 -5.85 15.93
C ARG A 119 -16.14 -6.73 15.35
N ASN A 120 -16.95 -6.20 14.43
CA ASN A 120 -17.99 -6.95 13.73
C ASN A 120 -17.43 -8.16 12.96
N PHE A 121 -16.20 -8.05 12.45
CA PHE A 121 -15.50 -9.11 11.74
C PHE A 121 -14.56 -9.94 12.62
N GLY A 122 -14.63 -9.78 13.94
CA GLY A 122 -13.88 -10.59 14.90
C GLY A 122 -12.36 -10.46 14.81
N MET A 123 -11.86 -9.38 14.20
CA MET A 123 -10.43 -9.07 14.18
C MET A 123 -9.96 -8.67 15.59
N PRO A 124 -8.82 -9.20 16.06
CA PRO A 124 -8.38 -9.02 17.44
C PRO A 124 -8.00 -7.57 17.75
N ASP A 125 -8.09 -7.21 19.03
CA ASP A 125 -7.48 -5.98 19.55
C ASP A 125 -5.95 -6.17 19.64
N LEU A 126 -5.21 -5.10 19.37
CA LEU A 126 -3.75 -5.09 19.39
C LEU A 126 -3.21 -4.32 20.60
N GLN A 127 -2.03 -4.72 21.06
CA GLN A 127 -1.35 -4.14 22.21
C GLN A 127 -0.54 -2.90 21.84
N ALA A 128 0.15 -2.91 20.68
CA ALA A 128 0.88 -1.74 20.21
C ALA A 128 -0.05 -0.86 19.39
N GLU A 129 -0.01 0.44 19.68
CA GLU A 129 -0.81 1.45 18.98
C GLU A 129 -0.63 1.33 17.46
N VAL A 130 -1.76 1.26 16.76
CA VAL A 130 -1.80 1.26 15.30
C VAL A 130 -3.08 1.93 14.87
N ASP A 131 -2.99 2.77 13.84
CA ASP A 131 -4.16 3.36 13.24
C ASP A 131 -5.02 2.26 12.60
N GLU A 132 -6.33 2.24 12.88
CA GLU A 132 -7.23 1.23 12.35
C GLU A 132 -7.19 1.07 10.80
N PRO A 133 -7.11 2.15 9.98
CA PRO A 133 -6.91 2.02 8.54
C PRO A 133 -5.59 1.33 8.17
N MET A 134 -4.54 1.55 8.96
CA MET A 134 -3.24 0.91 8.76
C MET A 134 -3.33 -0.57 9.19
N TYR A 135 -4.01 -0.88 10.28
CA TYR A 135 -4.23 -2.27 10.68
C TYR A 135 -5.02 -3.04 9.61
N ALA A 136 -6.12 -2.47 9.10
CA ALA A 136 -6.87 -3.03 7.99
C ALA A 136 -6.00 -3.24 6.74
N TYR A 137 -5.12 -2.28 6.43
CA TYR A 137 -4.17 -2.40 5.32
C TYR A 137 -3.13 -3.50 5.55
N LEU A 138 -2.63 -3.67 6.78
CA LEU A 138 -1.67 -4.72 7.11
C LEU A 138 -2.27 -6.10 6.87
N VAL A 139 -3.50 -6.35 7.34
CA VAL A 139 -4.13 -7.68 7.28
C VAL A 139 -4.77 -7.95 5.91
N GLN A 140 -5.53 -6.99 5.37
CA GLN A 140 -6.40 -7.20 4.20
C GLN A 140 -6.04 -6.33 2.98
N GLY A 141 -5.01 -5.49 3.09
CA GLY A 141 -4.54 -4.66 1.99
C GLY A 141 -3.97 -5.47 0.81
N LYS A 142 -4.00 -4.87 -0.39
CA LYS A 142 -3.49 -5.51 -1.63
C LYS A 142 -2.41 -4.71 -2.34
N ALA A 143 -2.21 -3.46 -1.95
CA ALA A 143 -1.20 -2.60 -2.56
C ALA A 143 0.15 -2.83 -1.88
N CYS A 144 1.24 -2.71 -2.63
CA CYS A 144 2.57 -2.65 -2.06
C CYS A 144 2.80 -1.27 -1.42
N GLN A 145 3.35 -1.23 -0.20
CA GLN A 145 3.61 0.02 0.52
C GLN A 145 4.65 0.90 -0.18
N ILE A 146 5.59 0.28 -0.89
CA ILE A 146 6.70 0.96 -1.56
C ILE A 146 6.30 1.40 -2.98
N CYS A 147 5.93 0.47 -3.85
CA CYS A 147 5.68 0.78 -5.26
C CYS A 147 4.20 0.96 -5.61
N GLY A 148 3.28 0.75 -4.66
CA GLY A 148 1.84 0.92 -4.87
C GLY A 148 1.19 -0.12 -5.79
N THR A 149 1.93 -1.10 -6.31
CA THR A 149 1.36 -2.12 -7.20
C THR A 149 0.29 -2.94 -6.49
N THR A 150 -0.81 -3.18 -7.17
CA THR A 150 -1.88 -4.13 -6.79
C THR A 150 -1.93 -5.33 -7.73
N ARG A 151 -1.06 -5.34 -8.76
CA ARG A 151 -1.02 -6.41 -9.79
C ARG A 151 -0.20 -7.62 -9.35
N LEU A 152 0.83 -7.38 -8.54
CA LEU A 152 1.67 -8.43 -7.98
C LEU A 152 1.08 -8.86 -6.65
N LYS A 153 1.24 -10.14 -6.30
CA LYS A 153 0.96 -10.61 -4.94
C LYS A 153 1.79 -9.80 -3.95
N THR A 154 1.13 -9.30 -2.92
CA THR A 154 1.75 -8.63 -1.77
C THR A 154 1.55 -9.48 -0.54
N GLU A 155 2.57 -9.54 0.31
CA GLU A 155 2.53 -10.25 1.57
C GLU A 155 2.80 -9.26 2.71
N ALA A 156 2.23 -9.55 3.86
CA ALA A 156 2.46 -8.81 5.08
C ALA A 156 3.53 -9.51 5.91
N GLU A 157 4.47 -8.72 6.42
CA GLU A 157 5.39 -9.13 7.47
C GLU A 157 4.97 -8.39 8.74
N HIS A 158 4.25 -9.09 9.62
CA HIS A 158 3.56 -8.50 10.76
C HIS A 158 4.52 -8.04 11.85
N GLU A 159 5.67 -8.72 12.00
CA GLU A 159 6.71 -8.30 12.96
C GLU A 159 7.37 -6.97 12.55
N LEU A 160 7.36 -6.66 11.25
CA LEU A 160 7.83 -5.38 10.71
C LEU A 160 6.69 -4.38 10.46
N ARG A 161 5.42 -4.79 10.61
CA ARG A 161 4.23 -4.01 10.23
C ARG A 161 4.28 -3.49 8.78
N VAL A 162 4.81 -4.29 7.86
CA VAL A 162 4.98 -3.92 6.45
C VAL A 162 4.16 -4.81 5.54
N ARG A 163 3.61 -4.25 4.46
CA ARG A 163 3.04 -5.02 3.34
C ARG A 163 3.70 -4.64 2.03
N ALA A 164 4.34 -5.59 1.36
CA ALA A 164 5.10 -5.35 0.15
C ALA A 164 4.96 -6.47 -0.88
N CYS A 165 5.19 -6.16 -2.15
CA CYS A 165 5.36 -7.20 -3.17
C CYS A 165 6.73 -7.87 -3.03
N SER A 166 6.87 -9.09 -3.56
CA SER A 166 8.11 -9.86 -3.45
C SER A 166 9.36 -9.08 -3.87
N LYS A 167 9.29 -8.33 -4.97
CA LYS A 167 10.40 -7.47 -5.44
C LYS A 167 10.81 -6.42 -4.39
N CYS A 168 9.84 -5.76 -3.78
CA CYS A 168 10.10 -4.76 -2.75
C CYS A 168 10.57 -5.41 -1.45
N MET A 169 10.08 -6.60 -1.11
CA MET A 169 10.56 -7.36 0.05
C MET A 169 12.04 -7.72 -0.11
N THR A 170 12.41 -8.30 -1.26
CA THR A 170 13.80 -8.63 -1.60
C THR A 170 14.70 -7.41 -1.68
N ALA A 171 14.18 -6.24 -2.05
CA ALA A 171 14.97 -5.01 -2.13
C ALA A 171 15.22 -4.38 -0.75
N ASN A 172 14.26 -4.43 0.17
CA ASN A 172 14.27 -3.63 1.40
C ASN A 172 14.44 -4.44 2.68
N LEU A 173 14.40 -5.78 2.62
CA LEU A 173 14.65 -6.63 3.78
C LEU A 173 16.11 -7.09 3.79
N ARG A 174 16.85 -6.71 4.83
CA ARG A 174 18.31 -6.92 4.93
C ARG A 174 18.71 -7.34 6.34
N ASN A 175 19.73 -8.18 6.46
CA ASN A 175 20.30 -8.51 7.77
C ASN A 175 21.22 -7.38 8.26
N ALA A 176 21.55 -7.40 9.55
CA ALA A 176 22.36 -6.36 10.20
C ALA A 176 23.73 -6.15 9.52
N SER A 177 24.41 -7.23 9.12
CA SER A 177 25.74 -7.15 8.51
C SER A 177 25.72 -6.46 7.14
N ARG A 178 24.66 -6.69 6.35
CA ARG A 178 24.49 -6.03 5.05
C ARG A 178 24.10 -4.58 5.19
N ILE A 179 23.25 -4.23 6.15
CA ILE A 179 22.88 -2.84 6.43
C ILE A 179 24.12 -2.03 6.81
N ARG A 180 24.93 -2.52 7.75
CA ARG A 180 26.19 -1.84 8.15
C ARG A 180 27.19 -1.64 7.00
N LYS A 181 27.09 -2.42 5.92
CA LYS A 181 27.93 -2.29 4.73
C LYS A 181 27.35 -1.36 3.67
N GLU A 182 26.03 -1.25 3.60
CA GLU A 182 25.30 -0.50 2.56
C GLU A 182 24.90 0.92 3.03
N MET A 183 24.87 1.17 4.35
CA MET A 183 24.52 2.47 4.94
C MET A 183 25.72 3.05 5.70
N ASP A 184 26.38 4.03 5.09
CA ASP A 184 27.59 4.68 5.64
C ASP A 184 27.29 5.58 6.85
N ASP A 185 26.10 6.16 6.92
CA ASP A 185 25.64 7.10 7.96
C ASP A 185 24.74 6.44 9.01
N LEU A 186 24.81 5.12 9.17
CA LEU A 186 24.00 4.39 10.13
C LEU A 186 24.35 4.76 11.57
N HIS A 187 23.35 5.20 12.34
CA HIS A 187 23.51 5.46 13.77
C HIS A 187 23.85 4.14 14.53
N PRO A 188 24.82 4.14 15.47
CA PRO A 188 25.27 2.92 16.16
C PRO A 188 24.15 2.09 16.80
N LEU A 189 23.11 2.77 17.31
CA LEU A 189 21.97 2.15 18.01
C LEU A 189 20.76 1.82 17.10
N ALA A 190 20.77 2.21 15.83
CA ALA A 190 19.58 2.11 14.98
C ALA A 190 19.03 0.68 14.89
N LEU A 191 19.90 -0.32 14.67
CA LEU A 191 19.51 -1.71 14.55
C LEU A 191 19.02 -2.32 15.87
N GLU A 192 19.52 -1.84 17.02
CA GLU A 192 19.04 -2.30 18.33
C GLU A 192 17.57 -1.92 18.54
N TRP A 193 17.08 -0.85 17.89
CA TRP A 193 15.78 -0.24 18.20
C TRP A 193 14.73 -0.37 17.10
N CYS A 194 15.13 -0.80 15.91
CA CYS A 194 14.21 -1.13 14.82
C CYS A 194 13.47 -2.45 15.04
N LEU A 195 12.25 -2.55 14.53
CA LEU A 195 11.58 -3.85 14.39
C LEU A 195 12.43 -4.81 13.54
N SER A 196 12.35 -6.09 13.87
CA SER A 196 13.09 -7.14 13.17
C SER A 196 12.22 -8.38 13.02
N THR A 197 12.51 -9.16 11.99
CA THR A 197 11.87 -10.46 11.74
C THR A 197 12.94 -11.55 11.60
N PRO A 198 12.69 -12.79 12.05
CA PRO A 198 13.57 -13.94 11.79
C PRO A 198 13.39 -14.52 10.38
N TYR A 199 12.54 -13.90 9.54
CA TYR A 199 12.26 -14.35 8.18
C TYR A 199 13.02 -13.51 7.16
N SER A 200 13.75 -14.18 6.27
CA SER A 200 14.37 -13.53 5.12
C SER A 200 13.33 -13.22 4.03
N ALA A 201 13.70 -12.38 3.05
CA ALA A 201 12.83 -12.09 1.91
C ALA A 201 12.48 -13.31 1.03
N ALA A 202 13.21 -14.42 1.18
CA ALA A 202 12.94 -15.67 0.49
C ALA A 202 11.88 -16.54 1.23
N GLY A 203 11.46 -16.15 2.43
CA GLY A 203 10.23 -16.60 3.09
C GLY A 203 10.15 -18.07 3.54
N ASN A 204 11.16 -18.89 3.29
CA ASN A 204 10.99 -20.35 3.39
C ASN A 204 11.53 -20.96 4.69
N THR A 205 12.38 -20.26 5.44
CA THR A 205 12.99 -20.80 6.67
C THR A 205 13.12 -19.71 7.72
N ARG A 206 12.60 -19.98 8.92
CA ARG A 206 12.85 -19.16 10.11
C ARG A 206 14.31 -19.33 10.51
N ALA A 207 15.05 -18.23 10.59
CA ALA A 207 16.43 -18.21 11.04
C ALA A 207 16.49 -17.54 12.41
N ASP A 208 16.33 -18.32 13.49
CA ASP A 208 16.25 -17.77 14.85
C ASP A 208 17.53 -17.00 15.26
N GLU A 209 18.67 -17.32 14.65
CA GLU A 209 19.95 -16.65 14.91
C GLU A 209 20.18 -15.41 14.01
N GLU A 210 19.35 -15.19 12.99
CA GLU A 210 19.49 -14.07 12.06
C GLU A 210 18.27 -13.14 12.08
N HIS A 211 18.51 -11.87 12.39
CA HIS A 211 17.49 -10.83 12.32
C HIS A 211 17.59 -10.03 11.03
N TYR A 212 16.43 -9.86 10.39
CA TYR A 212 16.24 -9.05 9.20
C TYR A 212 15.44 -7.79 9.55
N PHE A 213 15.82 -6.68 8.93
CA PHE A 213 15.26 -5.36 9.19
C PHE A 213 14.75 -4.73 7.91
N TRP A 214 13.71 -3.91 8.05
CA TRP A 214 13.18 -3.12 6.95
C TRP A 214 14.02 -1.85 6.75
N VAL A 215 14.78 -1.78 5.66
CA VAL A 215 15.73 -0.68 5.39
C VAL A 215 15.07 0.72 5.49
N PRO A 216 13.88 0.98 4.94
CA PRO A 216 13.22 2.27 5.12
C PRO A 216 12.93 2.65 6.58
N GLU A 217 12.63 1.67 7.45
CA GLU A 217 12.44 1.91 8.89
C GLU A 217 13.79 2.17 9.57
N VAL A 218 14.82 1.41 9.22
CA VAL A 218 16.17 1.60 9.75
C VAL A 218 16.72 2.97 9.44
N ALA A 219 16.54 3.45 8.19
CA ALA A 219 16.92 4.81 7.82
C ALA A 219 16.16 5.85 8.65
N ALA A 220 14.84 5.73 8.79
CA ALA A 220 14.04 6.67 9.57
C ALA A 220 14.42 6.70 11.06
N VAL A 221 14.70 5.54 11.66
CA VAL A 221 15.17 5.45 13.05
C VAL A 221 16.58 6.03 13.18
N SER A 222 17.48 5.73 12.24
CA SER A 222 18.83 6.30 12.20
C SER A 222 18.81 7.82 12.12
N ASP A 223 17.98 8.39 11.23
CA ASP A 223 17.80 9.84 11.09
C ASP A 223 17.27 10.48 12.37
N HIS A 224 16.30 9.83 13.03
CA HIS A 224 15.77 10.29 14.31
C HIS A 224 16.84 10.29 15.40
N LEU A 225 17.66 9.24 15.44
CA LEU A 225 18.74 9.12 16.41
C LEU A 225 19.80 10.19 16.23
N HIS A 226 20.24 10.43 15.00
CA HIS A 226 21.16 11.55 14.72
C HIS A 226 20.56 12.91 15.09
N ALA A 227 19.24 13.07 15.04
CA ALA A 227 18.58 14.32 15.41
C ALA A 227 18.52 14.55 16.94
N ILE A 228 18.37 13.49 17.74
CA ILE A 228 18.31 13.58 19.21
C ILE A 228 19.68 13.45 19.87
N ASP A 229 20.59 12.68 19.27
CA ASP A 229 21.88 12.33 19.85
C ASP A 229 22.92 11.99 18.77
N PRO A 230 23.49 13.02 18.12
CA PRO A 230 24.49 12.81 17.07
C PRO A 230 25.75 12.18 17.69
N PRO A 231 26.23 11.03 17.16
CA PRO A 231 27.42 10.39 17.68
C PRO A 231 28.65 11.30 17.46
N PRO A 232 29.61 11.29 18.40
CA PRO A 232 30.79 12.14 18.31
C PRO A 232 31.58 11.79 17.06
N LYS A 233 31.84 12.79 16.22
CA LYS A 233 32.69 12.64 15.04
C LYS A 233 34.15 12.77 15.46
N PRO A 234 35.06 11.94 14.92
CA PRO A 234 36.48 12.14 15.15
C PRO A 234 36.91 13.50 14.58
N GLU A 235 37.82 14.19 15.28
CA GLU A 235 38.28 15.53 14.89
C GLU A 235 39.06 15.50 13.56
N LYS A 236 39.67 14.35 13.22
CA LYS A 236 40.33 14.07 11.95
C LYS A 236 39.90 12.70 11.41
N GLU A 237 39.97 12.50 10.09
CA GLU A 237 39.58 11.24 9.43
C GLU A 237 40.37 10.02 9.91
N ASP A 238 41.61 10.23 10.38
CA ASP A 238 42.50 9.16 10.87
C ASP A 238 42.37 8.88 12.39
N ASP A 239 41.61 9.71 13.13
CA ASP A 239 41.48 9.54 14.57
C ASP A 239 40.52 8.40 14.91
N ALA A 240 40.81 7.67 15.98
CA ALA A 240 39.92 6.63 16.49
C ALA A 240 38.57 7.26 16.87
N GLN A 241 37.49 6.57 16.49
CA GLN A 241 36.14 7.04 16.77
C GLN A 241 35.94 7.13 18.29
N PRO A 242 35.51 8.29 18.83
CA PRO A 242 35.34 8.46 20.27
C PRO A 242 34.31 7.46 20.81
N GLU A 243 34.49 7.03 22.06
CA GLU A 243 33.50 6.19 22.72
C GLU A 243 32.16 6.92 22.78
N TYR A 244 31.13 6.32 22.22
CA TYR A 244 29.80 6.89 22.16
C TYR A 244 29.02 6.53 23.44
N SER A 245 28.68 7.54 24.23
CA SER A 245 27.79 7.41 25.38
C SER A 245 26.43 8.03 25.04
N PRO A 246 25.34 7.25 25.07
CA PRO A 246 24.00 7.76 24.82
C PRO A 246 23.58 8.85 25.81
N ASN A 247 22.79 9.83 25.35
CA ASN A 247 22.20 10.85 26.22
C ASN A 247 20.85 10.38 26.86
N ASP A 248 20.29 11.20 27.76
CA ASP A 248 19.04 10.86 28.47
C ASP A 248 17.83 10.70 27.53
N ASP A 249 17.73 11.53 26.48
CA ASP A 249 16.64 11.47 25.48
C ASP A 249 16.71 10.15 24.68
N THR A 250 17.92 9.68 24.39
CA THR A 250 18.22 8.42 23.74
C THR A 250 17.80 7.22 24.60
N GLU A 251 17.97 7.27 25.92
CA GLU A 251 17.47 6.22 26.83
C GLU A 251 15.94 6.19 26.97
N LEU A 252 15.27 7.36 26.94
CA LEU A 252 13.80 7.40 26.90
C LEU A 252 13.26 6.77 25.60
N PHE A 253 13.84 7.13 24.46
CA PHE A 253 13.46 6.55 23.17
C PHE A 253 13.76 5.04 23.11
N ARG A 254 14.85 4.59 23.73
CA ARG A 254 15.18 3.16 23.87
C ARG A 254 14.08 2.39 24.59
N GLU A 255 13.59 2.91 25.71
CA GLU A 255 12.50 2.28 26.48
C GLU A 255 11.23 2.17 25.63
N GLU A 256 10.86 3.25 24.92
CA GLU A 256 9.70 3.26 24.03
C GLU A 256 9.84 2.22 22.90
N CYS A 257 10.98 2.18 22.22
CA CYS A 257 11.27 1.21 21.17
C CYS A 257 11.22 -0.23 21.68
N ARG A 258 11.76 -0.50 22.88
CA ARG A 258 11.72 -1.84 23.48
C ARG A 258 10.31 -2.28 23.79
N GLN A 259 9.49 -1.41 24.40
CA GLN A 259 8.09 -1.70 24.69
C GLN A 259 7.30 -1.93 23.39
N ARG A 260 7.55 -1.10 22.37
CA ARG A 260 6.94 -1.26 21.05
C ARG A 260 7.30 -2.61 20.44
N LYS A 261 8.56 -3.04 20.44
CA LYS A 261 8.98 -4.34 19.91
C LYS A 261 8.25 -5.51 20.54
N VAL A 262 8.17 -5.52 21.88
CA VAL A 262 7.48 -6.60 22.62
C VAL A 262 6.00 -6.67 22.23
N LYS A 263 5.32 -5.52 22.22
CA LYS A 263 3.91 -5.43 21.84
C LYS A 263 3.69 -5.83 20.38
N VAL A 264 4.52 -5.36 19.44
CA VAL A 264 4.40 -5.69 18.02
C VAL A 264 4.63 -7.18 17.75
N SER A 265 5.59 -7.82 18.44
CA SER A 265 5.80 -9.27 18.32
C SER A 265 4.60 -10.07 18.83
N ALA A 266 4.02 -9.68 19.97
CA ALA A 266 2.80 -10.29 20.50
C ALA A 266 1.58 -10.09 19.56
N ASP A 267 1.48 -8.90 18.97
CA ASP A 267 0.46 -8.55 17.98
C ASP A 267 0.63 -9.40 16.71
N ALA A 268 1.84 -9.56 16.20
CA ALA A 268 2.13 -10.37 15.01
C ALA A 268 1.69 -11.83 15.21
N ALA A 269 1.97 -12.43 16.36
CA ALA A 269 1.50 -13.77 16.70
C ALA A 269 -0.04 -13.84 16.79
N THR A 270 -0.67 -12.79 17.31
CA THR A 270 -2.13 -12.68 17.42
C THR A 270 -2.79 -12.57 16.04
N ILE A 271 -2.24 -11.73 15.15
CA ILE A 271 -2.70 -11.57 13.78
C ILE A 271 -2.54 -12.88 13.00
N PHE A 272 -1.39 -13.53 13.11
CA PHE A 272 -1.14 -14.80 12.43
C PHE A 272 -2.16 -15.88 12.83
N LYS A 273 -2.47 -16.01 14.12
CA LYS A 273 -3.50 -16.94 14.61
C LYS A 273 -4.88 -16.61 14.05
N TYR A 274 -5.24 -15.32 14.01
CA TYR A 274 -6.51 -14.87 13.42
C TYR A 274 -6.59 -15.20 11.92
N GLU A 275 -5.55 -14.86 11.15
CA GLU A 275 -5.51 -15.11 9.70
C GLU A 275 -5.57 -16.61 9.38
N SER A 276 -4.85 -17.44 10.14
CA SER A 276 -4.90 -18.90 10.00
C SER A 276 -6.31 -19.44 10.26
N ARG A 277 -6.94 -19.04 11.37
CA ARG A 277 -8.30 -19.47 11.70
C ARG A 277 -9.30 -19.03 10.63
N SER A 278 -9.23 -17.76 10.21
CA SER A 278 -10.11 -17.21 9.17
C SER A 278 -9.95 -17.96 7.85
N LEU A 279 -8.73 -18.34 7.47
CA LEU A 279 -8.47 -19.15 6.29
C LEU A 279 -9.13 -20.54 6.40
N ASP A 280 -8.99 -21.21 7.54
CA ASP A 280 -9.58 -22.53 7.77
C ASP A 280 -11.12 -22.49 7.73
N GLU A 281 -11.72 -21.47 8.35
CA GLU A 281 -13.16 -21.21 8.32
C GLU A 281 -13.65 -20.97 6.88
N ASN A 282 -12.98 -20.09 6.13
CA ASN A 282 -13.32 -19.81 4.73
C ASN A 282 -13.22 -21.08 3.85
N LEU A 283 -12.17 -21.87 4.02
CA LEU A 283 -12.01 -23.14 3.30
C LEU A 283 -13.10 -24.16 3.67
N ALA A 284 -13.54 -24.18 4.93
CA ALA A 284 -14.64 -25.04 5.38
C ALA A 284 -15.98 -24.60 4.79
N GLU A 285 -16.25 -23.31 4.74
CA GLU A 285 -17.44 -22.76 4.09
C GLU A 285 -17.47 -23.06 2.59
N GLU A 286 -16.36 -22.90 1.87
CA GLU A 286 -16.28 -23.24 0.45
C GLU A 286 -16.53 -24.73 0.21
N ARG A 287 -15.94 -25.62 1.03
CA ARG A 287 -16.24 -27.06 0.98
C ARG A 287 -17.72 -27.35 1.22
N LYS A 288 -18.33 -26.66 2.19
CA LYS A 288 -19.77 -26.81 2.49
C LYS A 288 -20.63 -26.38 1.30
N LYS A 289 -20.35 -25.23 0.68
CA LYS A 289 -21.07 -24.75 -0.52
C LYS A 289 -20.99 -25.76 -1.67
N ILE A 290 -19.81 -26.35 -1.91
CA ILE A 290 -19.62 -27.37 -2.94
C ILE A 290 -20.47 -28.61 -2.62
N ASN A 291 -20.44 -29.10 -1.37
CA ASN A 291 -21.21 -30.26 -0.95
C ASN A 291 -22.73 -30.01 -1.04
N ASP A 292 -23.20 -28.84 -0.61
CA ASP A 292 -24.61 -28.46 -0.68
C ASP A 292 -25.06 -28.38 -2.15
N ARG A 293 -24.22 -27.84 -3.03
CA ARG A 293 -24.49 -27.81 -4.46
C ARG A 293 -24.52 -29.21 -5.08
N PHE A 294 -23.62 -30.09 -4.68
CA PHE A 294 -23.59 -31.47 -5.13
C PHE A 294 -24.88 -32.22 -4.73
N LYS A 295 -25.31 -32.09 -3.48
CA LYS A 295 -26.58 -32.65 -2.99
C LYS A 295 -27.78 -32.14 -3.78
N GLN A 296 -27.86 -30.84 -4.05
CA GLN A 296 -28.92 -30.27 -4.88
C GLN A 296 -28.94 -30.87 -6.31
N ILE A 297 -27.77 -31.19 -6.87
CA ILE A 297 -27.68 -31.81 -8.20
C ILE A 297 -28.15 -33.27 -8.12
N GLN A 298 -27.70 -34.03 -7.11
CA GLN A 298 -28.15 -35.41 -6.89
C GLN A 298 -29.68 -35.48 -6.74
N GLU A 299 -30.27 -34.63 -5.89
CA GLU A 299 -31.72 -34.56 -5.70
C GLU A 299 -32.47 -34.31 -7.02
N ARG A 300 -31.95 -33.44 -7.88
CA ARG A 300 -32.53 -33.16 -9.20
C ARG A 300 -32.39 -34.33 -10.17
N LEU A 301 -31.28 -35.05 -10.14
CA LEU A 301 -31.08 -36.24 -10.98
C LEU A 301 -32.01 -37.37 -10.55
N ILE A 302 -32.16 -37.60 -9.25
CA ILE A 302 -33.11 -38.56 -8.69
C ILE A 302 -34.54 -38.20 -9.10
N ALA A 303 -34.93 -36.92 -8.97
CA ALA A 303 -36.25 -36.45 -9.40
C ALA A 303 -36.50 -36.61 -10.91
N ALA A 304 -35.44 -36.60 -11.72
CA ALA A 304 -35.50 -36.85 -13.17
C ALA A 304 -35.47 -38.35 -13.54
N GLY A 305 -35.44 -39.25 -12.55
CA GLY A 305 -35.50 -40.70 -12.75
C GLY A 305 -34.14 -41.40 -12.88
N PHE A 306 -33.03 -40.72 -12.59
CA PHE A 306 -31.70 -41.34 -12.53
C PHE A 306 -31.49 -41.97 -11.14
N ALA A 307 -30.99 -43.21 -11.11
CA ALA A 307 -30.62 -43.89 -9.86
C ALA A 307 -29.12 -43.70 -9.55
N GLU A 308 -28.77 -43.67 -8.26
CA GLU A 308 -27.36 -43.77 -7.85
C GLU A 308 -26.83 -45.17 -8.20
N GLN A 309 -25.71 -45.22 -8.91
CA GLN A 309 -24.90 -46.44 -9.03
C GLN A 309 -23.96 -46.49 -7.82
N GLU A 310 -24.04 -47.57 -7.05
CA GLU A 310 -23.11 -47.91 -5.95
C GLU A 310 -21.67 -48.10 -6.43
#